data_AF-X0Y864-F1
#
_entry.id   AF-X0Y864-F1
#
_cell.length_a   1.000
_cell.length_b   1.000
_cell.length_c   1.000
_cell.angle_alpha   90.00
_cell.angle_beta   90.00
_cell.angle_gamma   90.00
#
_symmetry.space_group_name_H-M   'P 1'
#
loop_
_entity.id
_entity.type
_entity.pdbx_description
1 polymer ?
#
loop_
_entity_poly.entity_id
_entity_poly.type
_entity_poly.pdbx_seq_one_letter_code
_entity_poly.pdbx_strand_id
1 'polypeptide(L)' 'MRIYEALGLKKRAFISLVGAGGKSTLFKRLAEELILKDKRMILTTTTKMFSWQLIPLIKKGRLIEGRDEETIR' A
#
# COMPACT_ATOMS: atom_id res chain seq x y z
N MET A 1 -9.76 10.42 14.40
CA MET A 1 -10.16 9.04 14.07
C MET A 1 -9.06 8.39 13.25
N ARG A 2 -8.63 7.16 13.57
CA ARG A 2 -7.64 6.42 12.76
C ARG A 2 -8.34 5.71 11.61
N ILE A 3 -7.71 5.65 10.44
CA ILE A 3 -8.29 5.02 9.26
C ILE A 3 -8.46 3.51 9.50
N TYR A 4 -7.48 2.85 10.13
CA TYR A 4 -7.59 1.41 10.39
C TYR A 4 -8.76 1.05 11.33
N GLU A 5 -9.15 1.97 12.21
CA GLU A 5 -10.29 1.80 13.13
C GLU A 5 -11.60 2.03 12.37
N ALA A 6 -11.67 3.10 11.58
CA ALA A 6 -12.84 3.41 10.75
C ALA A 6 -13.16 2.30 9.74
N LEU A 7 -12.13 1.67 9.18
CA LEU A 7 -12.25 0.53 8.28
C LEU A 7 -12.41 -0.82 9.01
N GLY A 8 -12.37 -0.83 10.36
CA GLY A 8 -12.53 -2.05 11.15
C GLY A 8 -11.45 -3.12 10.92
N LEU A 9 -10.23 -2.72 10.55
CA LEU A 9 -9.19 -3.64 10.08
C LEU A 9 -8.72 -4.62 11.16
N LYS A 10 -8.84 -5.92 10.87
CA LYS A 10 -8.41 -7.02 11.73
C LYS A 10 -6.96 -7.46 11.45
N LYS A 11 -6.44 -8.36 12.28
CA LYS A 11 -5.11 -8.98 12.12
C LYS A 11 -5.19 -9.88 10.88
N ARG A 12 -4.62 -9.44 9.73
CA ARG A 12 -4.72 -10.05 8.38
C ARG A 12 -5.93 -9.60 7.54
N ALA A 13 -6.23 -8.31 7.52
CA ALA A 13 -7.21 -7.75 6.60
C ALA A 13 -6.64 -7.61 5.17
N PHE A 14 -7.47 -7.84 4.17
CA PHE A 14 -7.23 -7.48 2.77
C PHE A 14 -8.12 -6.28 2.41
N ILE A 15 -7.56 -5.30 1.70
CA ILE A 15 -8.27 -4.09 1.30
C ILE A 15 -7.95 -3.81 -0.16
N SER A 16 -8.98 -3.52 -0.95
CA SER A 16 -8.85 -2.99 -2.30
C SER A 16 -9.47 -1.60 -2.35
N LEU A 17 -8.74 -0.63 -2.89
CA LEU A 17 -9.19 0.77 -3.03
C LEU A 17 -9.55 1.05 -4.50
N VAL A 18 -10.81 1.39 -4.75
CA VAL A 18 -11.34 1.68 -6.10
C VAL A 18 -11.92 3.09 -6.18
N GLY A 19 -11.93 3.70 -7.36
CA GLY A 19 -12.50 5.04 -7.61
C GLY A 19 -11.56 5.98 -8.37
N ALA A 20 -12.03 7.19 -8.71
CA ALA A 20 -11.28 8.13 -9.54
C ALA A 20 -10.12 8.83 -8.79
N GLY A 21 -10.31 9.20 -7.53
CA GLY A 21 -9.36 10.05 -6.77
C GLY A 21 -9.03 9.54 -5.37
N GLY A 22 -7.97 10.06 -4.77
CA GLY A 22 -7.67 9.88 -3.34
C GLY A 22 -7.11 8.53 -2.90
N LYS A 23 -7.11 7.50 -3.76
CA LYS A 23 -6.64 6.13 -3.44
C LYS A 23 -5.23 6.11 -2.87
N SER A 24 -4.26 6.70 -3.58
CA SER A 24 -2.85 6.73 -3.16
C SER A 24 -2.65 7.55 -1.88
N THR A 25 -3.41 8.62 -1.69
CA THR A 25 -3.37 9.46 -0.48
C THR A 25 -3.90 8.70 0.73
N LEU A 26 -5.08 8.06 0.60
CA LEU A 26 -5.66 7.22 1.64
C LEU A 26 -4.72 6.08 2.00
N PHE A 27 -4.15 5.44 0.98
CA PHE A 27 -3.19 4.36 1.13
C PHE A 27 -1.94 4.79 1.90
N LYS A 28 -1.30 5.91 1.51
CA LYS A 28 -0.11 6.45 2.18
C LYS A 28 -0.40 6.72 3.67
N ARG A 29 -1.54 7.35 3.95
CA ARG A 29 -1.92 7.66 5.33
C ARG A 29 -2.19 6.41 6.17
N LEU A 30 -2.86 5.42 5.61
CA LEU A 30 -3.09 4.13 6.27
C LEU A 30 -1.77 3.39 6.54
N ALA A 31 -0.83 3.41 5.59
CA ALA A 31 0.49 2.80 5.76
C ALA A 31 1.28 3.44 6.91
N GLU A 32 1.29 4.77 7.01
CA GLU A 32 1.91 5.50 8.13
C GLU A 32 1.33 5.08 9.49
N GLU A 33 0.01 4.89 9.59
CA GLU A 33 -0.65 4.43 10.80
C GLU A 33 -0.28 2.99 11.19
N LEU A 34 -0.15 2.09 10.21
CA LEU A 34 0.14 0.68 10.44
C LEU A 34 1.62 0.39 10.72
N ILE A 35 2.53 1.16 10.12
CA ILE A 35 3.97 1.07 10.38
C ILE A 35 4.28 1.33 11.86
N LEU A 36 3.56 2.27 12.50
CA LEU A 36 3.72 2.58 13.93
C LEU A 36 3.28 1.42 14.85
N LYS A 37 2.58 0.41 14.33
CA LYS A 37 2.10 -0.75 15.11
C LYS A 37 2.93 -2.02 14.89
N ASP A 38 4.11 -1.90 14.29
CA ASP A 38 5.02 -3.02 13.95
C ASP A 38 4.34 -4.13 13.13
N LYS A 39 3.36 -3.76 12.31
CA LYS A 39 2.65 -4.70 11.44
C LYS A 39 3.40 -4.86 10.12
N ARG A 40 3.63 -6.11 9.71
CA ARG A 40 4.09 -6.43 8.35
C ARG A 40 2.95 -6.23 7.36
N MET A 41 3.24 -5.54 6.27
CA MET A 41 2.28 -5.22 5.21
C MET A 41 2.91 -5.54 3.85
N ILE A 42 2.11 -6.11 2.95
CA ILE A 42 2.44 -6.26 1.53
C ILE A 42 1.64 -5.20 0.78
N LEU A 43 2.31 -4.54 -0.17
CA LEU A 43 1.70 -3.50 -0.99
C LEU A 43 1.72 -3.93 -2.46
N THR A 44 0.56 -3.86 -3.09
CA THR A 44 0.37 -4.06 -4.52
C THR A 44 -0.45 -2.91 -5.10
N THR A 45 -0.01 -2.30 -6.18
CA THR A 45 -0.71 -1.19 -6.84
C THR A 45 -1.09 -1.63 -8.26
N THR A 46 -2.36 -1.51 -8.65
CA THR A 46 -2.84 -1.92 -9.98
C THR A 46 -2.56 -0.90 -11.08
N THR A 47 -2.11 0.31 -10.73
CA THR A 47 -1.71 1.38 -11.65
C THR A 47 -0.19 1.57 -11.56
N LYS A 48 0.50 1.88 -12.68
CA LYS A 48 1.92 2.32 -12.65
C LYS A 48 2.04 3.50 -11.68
N MET A 49 2.60 3.25 -10.49
CA MET A 49 2.90 4.27 -9.50
C MET A 49 4.37 4.63 -9.58
N PHE A 50 4.69 5.92 -9.43
CA PHE A 50 6.08 6.33 -9.37
C PHE A 50 6.71 5.78 -8.09
N SER A 51 7.93 5.27 -8.20
CA SER A 51 8.68 4.69 -7.07
C SER A 51 8.84 5.67 -5.91
N TRP A 52 9.01 6.98 -6.20
CA TRP A 52 9.07 8.03 -5.17
C TRP A 52 7.83 8.09 -4.27
N GLN A 53 6.67 7.63 -4.74
CA GLN A 53 5.44 7.63 -3.95
C GLN A 53 5.45 6.50 -2.92
N LEU A 54 6.26 5.47 -3.15
CA LEU A 54 6.35 4.26 -2.32
C LEU A 54 7.58 4.26 -1.40
N ILE A 55 8.67 4.91 -1.81
CA ILE A 55 9.93 5.02 -1.03
C ILE A 55 9.67 5.44 0.44
N PRO A 56 8.84 6.45 0.75
CA PRO A 56 8.58 6.86 2.14
C PRO A 56 7.97 5.77 3.03
N LEU A 57 7.34 4.76 2.43
CA LEU A 57 6.68 3.66 3.14
C LEU A 57 7.64 2.52 3.46
N ILE A 58 8.84 2.51 2.87
CA ILE A 58 9.80 1.42 2.98
C ILE A 58 10.88 1.81 4.01
N LYS A 59 10.62 1.54 5.30
CA LYS A 59 11.60 1.79 6.38
C LYS A 59 12.60 0.66 6.60
N LYS A 60 12.19 -0.61 6.40
CA LYS A 60 13.01 -1.82 6.59
C LYS A 60 12.71 -2.91 5.54
N GLY A 61 12.06 -2.54 4.45
CA GLY A 61 11.59 -3.46 3.40
C GLY A 61 12.41 -3.36 2.13
N ARG A 62 11.92 -4.03 1.07
CA ARG A 62 12.44 -3.88 -0.30
C ARG A 62 11.30 -3.37 -1.18
N LEU A 63 11.60 -2.42 -2.07
CA LEU A 63 10.74 -2.15 -3.21
C LEU A 63 11.03 -3.20 -4.28
N ILE A 64 10.01 -3.87 -4.77
CA ILE A 64 10.11 -4.72 -5.96
C ILE A 64 9.32 -4.01 -7.04
N GLU A 65 10.02 -3.53 -8.06
CA GLU A 65 9.40 -3.02 -9.28
C GLU A 65 9.26 -4.19 -10.24
N GLY A 66 8.01 -4.46 -10.66
CA GLY A 66 7.80 -5.37 -11.79
C GLY A 66 8.42 -4.73 -13.03
N ARG A 67 9.52 -5.31 -13.52
CA ARG A 67 9.95 -5.05 -14.90
C ARG A 67 8.95 -5.72 -15.82
N ASP A 68 8.71 -5.07 -16.96
CA ASP A 68 7.68 -5.39 -17.94
C ASP A 68 7.29 -6.87 -17.92
N GLU A 69 5.98 -7.12 -17.79
CA GLU A 69 5.40 -8.44 -17.98
C GLU A 69 5.91 -8.98 -19.33
N GLU A 70 6.98 -9.77 -19.32
CA GLU A 70 7.21 -10.71 -20.41
C GLU A 70 5.94 -11.54 -20.42
N THR A 71 5.14 -11.32 -21.46
CA THR A 71 3.93 -12.09 -21.70
C THR A 71 4.38 -13.54 -21.71
N ILE A 72 4.06 -14.28 -20.65
CA ILE A 72 4.22 -15.72 -20.62
C ILE A 72 3.32 -16.20 -21.77
N ARG A 73 3.94 -16.51 -22.91
CA ARG A 73 3.31 -17.11 -24.07
C ARG A 73 3.12 -18.59 -23.83
#